data_AF-A0A9Q8CE66-F1
#
_entry.id   AF-A0A9Q8CE66-F1
#
_cell.length_a   1.000
_cell.length_b   1.000
_cell.length_c   1.000
_cell.angle_alpha   90.00
_cell.angle_beta   90.00
_cell.angle_gamma   90.00
#
_symmetry.space_group_name_H-M   'P 1'
#
loop_
_entity.id
_entity.type
_entity.pdbx_description
1 polymer ?
#
loop_
_entity_poly.entity_id
_entity_poly.type
_entity_poly.pdbx_seq_one_letter_code
_entity_poly.pdbx_strand_id
1 'polypeptide(L)'
;MLYYKTYIKDEIAPWVTFIHGAGGSSTIWYKQIRYFKRDFNILLVDLRGHGKSKEDKWKKGDTFGHLAEEVIEVCDHLGIEKMHLIGMSLGTIVSQTVAVRYPTRVQSLVLGGAIIALDIRTKLLLW
;
A
#
# COMPACT_ATOMS: atom_id res chain seq x y z
N MET A 1 -1.53 -4.26 13.64
CA MET A 1 -1.52 -3.07 12.75
C MET A 1 -0.19 -3.03 12.02
N LEU A 2 -0.19 -2.75 10.72
CA LEU A 2 1.04 -2.68 9.92
C LEU A 2 1.96 -1.57 10.43
N TYR A 3 3.27 -1.78 10.26
CA TYR A 3 4.24 -0.72 10.42
C TYR A 3 4.01 0.32 9.33
N TYR A 4 4.08 1.58 9.71
CA TYR A 4 3.94 2.68 8.78
C TYR A 4 4.91 3.82 9.11
N LYS A 5 5.10 4.70 8.13
CA LYS A 5 5.83 5.94 8.29
C LYS A 5 5.12 7.05 7.54
N THR A 6 4.99 8.22 8.17
CA THR A 6 4.39 9.39 7.56
C THR A 6 5.43 10.48 7.27
N TYR A 7 5.12 11.31 6.28
CA TYR A 7 5.79 12.59 6.04
C TYR A 7 4.70 13.63 5.85
N ILE A 8 4.61 14.57 6.80
CA ILE A 8 3.55 15.58 6.83
C ILE A 8 4.06 16.86 6.17
N LYS A 9 3.27 17.38 5.23
CA LYS A 9 3.45 18.70 4.62
C LYS A 9 2.69 19.74 5.43
N ASP A 10 1.36 19.60 5.50
CA ASP A 10 0.44 20.43 6.30
C ASP A 10 -0.92 19.72 6.42
N GLU A 11 -1.84 20.28 7.21
CA GLU A 11 -3.14 19.65 7.53
C GLU A 11 -4.09 19.54 6.33
N ILE A 12 -3.96 20.41 5.33
CA ILE A 12 -4.87 20.47 4.18
C ILE A 12 -4.33 19.74 2.95
N ALA A 13 -3.05 19.35 2.97
CA ALA A 13 -2.43 18.65 1.86
C ALA A 13 -3.08 17.27 1.63
N PRO A 14 -3.35 16.90 0.37
CA PRO A 14 -3.89 15.59 0.04
C PRO A 14 -2.92 14.47 0.44
N TRP A 15 -3.47 13.30 0.75
CA TRP A 15 -2.67 12.12 1.10
C TRP A 15 -2.30 11.29 -0.11
N VAL A 16 -1.06 10.79 -0.12
CA VAL A 16 -0.61 9.74 -1.02
C VAL A 16 -0.08 8.56 -0.20
N THR A 17 -0.63 7.38 -0.47
CA THR A 17 -0.26 6.13 0.20
C THR A 17 0.50 5.24 -0.75
N PHE A 18 1.69 4.79 -0.33
CA PHE A 18 2.56 3.93 -1.12
C PHE A 18 2.58 2.50 -0.58
N ILE A 19 2.29 1.54 -1.46
CA ILE A 19 2.29 0.10 -1.17
C ILE A 19 3.39 -0.59 -1.97
N HIS A 20 4.38 -1.16 -1.26
CA HIS A 20 5.52 -1.85 -1.88
C HIS A 20 5.15 -3.23 -2.46
N GLY A 21 6.05 -3.79 -3.28
CA GLY A 21 5.93 -5.14 -3.85
C GLY A 21 6.50 -6.24 -2.95
N ALA A 22 6.41 -7.50 -3.40
CA ALA A 22 6.95 -8.65 -2.67
C ALA A 22 8.47 -8.53 -2.45
N GLY A 23 8.96 -8.99 -1.29
CA GLY A 23 10.38 -8.94 -0.93
C GLY A 23 10.93 -7.54 -0.63
N GLY A 24 10.12 -6.48 -0.79
CA GLY A 24 10.49 -5.10 -0.54
C GLY A 24 10.06 -4.58 0.84
N SER A 25 10.13 -3.25 1.00
CA SER A 25 9.54 -2.50 2.11
C SER A 25 9.33 -1.05 1.67
N SER A 26 8.83 -0.20 2.56
CA SER A 26 8.70 1.25 2.36
C SER A 26 10.00 1.97 1.95
N THR A 27 11.18 1.35 2.11
CA THR A 27 12.47 1.95 1.75
C THR A 27 12.66 2.17 0.24
N ILE A 28 11.90 1.47 -0.61
CA ILE A 28 12.02 1.60 -2.08
C ILE A 28 11.62 2.99 -2.58
N TRP A 29 10.86 3.74 -1.78
CA TRP A 29 10.22 5.00 -2.19
C TRP A 29 11.09 6.24 -2.00
N TYR A 30 12.39 6.12 -1.69
CA TYR A 30 13.24 7.26 -1.32
C TYR A 30 13.20 8.43 -2.34
N LYS A 31 13.19 8.13 -3.65
CA LYS A 31 13.09 9.17 -4.70
C LYS A 31 11.70 9.79 -4.74
N GLN A 32 10.66 8.97 -4.64
CA GLN A 32 9.27 9.41 -4.67
C GLN A 32 8.97 10.29 -3.46
N ILE A 33 9.43 9.91 -2.26
CA ILE A 33 9.28 10.73 -1.05
C ILE A 33 9.85 12.13 -1.26
N ARG A 34 11.07 12.23 -1.82
CA ARG A 34 11.71 13.53 -2.07
C ARG A 34 10.89 14.44 -2.98
N TYR A 35 10.20 13.86 -3.97
CA TYR A 35 9.38 14.59 -4.91
C TYR A 35 8.00 14.94 -4.33
N PHE A 36 7.26 13.94 -3.82
CA PHE A 36 5.87 14.08 -3.41
C PHE A 36 5.68 14.92 -2.14
N LYS A 37 6.67 14.97 -1.23
CA LYS A 37 6.55 15.75 0.02
C LYS A 37 6.37 17.26 -0.20
N ARG A 38 6.56 17.74 -1.44
CA ARG A 38 6.36 19.14 -1.82
C ARG A 38 4.88 19.52 -1.84
N ASP A 39 4.02 18.56 -2.16
CA ASP A 39 2.60 18.80 -2.45
C ASP A 39 1.65 17.90 -1.64
N PHE A 40 2.13 16.77 -1.10
CA PHE A 40 1.30 15.76 -0.44
C PHE A 40 1.78 15.42 0.98
N ASN A 41 0.82 15.03 1.83
CA ASN A 41 1.09 14.18 2.97
C ASN A 41 1.34 12.75 2.47
N ILE A 42 2.40 12.10 2.97
CA ILE A 42 2.79 10.77 2.51
C ILE A 42 2.55 9.76 3.62
N LEU A 43 1.89 8.66 3.28
CA LEU A 43 1.84 7.43 4.07
C LEU A 43 2.63 6.33 3.35
N LEU A 44 3.59 5.74 4.05
CA LEU A 44 4.25 4.50 3.62
C LEU A 44 3.82 3.38 4.56
N VAL A 45 3.46 2.23 3.99
CA VAL A 45 3.15 1.02 4.77
C VAL A 45 4.12 -0.09 4.42
N ASP A 46 4.55 -0.83 5.43
CA ASP A 46 5.20 -2.13 5.24
C ASP A 46 4.11 -3.21 5.34
N LEU A 47 3.86 -3.93 4.25
CA LEU A 47 2.92 -5.04 4.23
C LEU A 47 3.37 -6.15 5.19
N ARG A 48 2.39 -6.89 5.69
CA ARG A 48 2.60 -8.08 6.51
C ARG A 48 3.67 -9.00 5.91
N GLY A 49 4.58 -9.47 6.75
CA GLY A 49 5.71 -10.34 6.37
C GLY A 49 6.89 -9.59 5.76
N HIS A 50 6.86 -8.26 5.70
CA HIS A 50 7.88 -7.44 5.04
C HIS A 50 8.38 -6.30 5.92
N GLY A 51 9.59 -5.80 5.63
CA GLY A 51 10.17 -4.64 6.31
C GLY A 51 10.11 -4.77 7.84
N LYS A 52 9.47 -3.79 8.48
CA LYS A 52 9.25 -3.78 9.93
C LYS A 52 7.95 -4.45 10.38
N SER A 53 7.11 -4.92 9.45
CA SER A 53 5.95 -5.79 9.67
C SER A 53 6.25 -7.29 9.46
N LYS A 54 7.53 -7.67 9.56
CA LYS A 54 8.00 -9.04 9.27
C LYS A 54 7.57 -10.11 10.27
N GLU A 55 7.25 -9.73 11.51
CA GLU A 55 6.86 -10.68 12.56
C GLU A 55 5.46 -11.24 12.32
N ASP A 56 4.58 -10.44 11.71
CA ASP A 56 3.27 -10.89 11.26
C ASP A 56 3.44 -11.65 9.94
N LYS A 57 3.40 -12.98 10.00
CA LYS A 57 3.51 -13.84 8.81
C LYS A 57 2.14 -14.18 8.24
N TRP A 58 2.11 -14.43 6.93
CA TRP A 58 0.96 -15.01 6.26
C TRP A 58 0.61 -16.37 6.88
N LYS A 59 -0.68 -16.59 7.14
CA LYS A 59 -1.25 -17.82 7.66
C LYS A 59 -2.18 -18.45 6.63
N LYS A 60 -2.46 -19.74 6.78
CA LYS A 60 -3.42 -20.44 5.93
C LYS A 60 -4.80 -19.76 6.05
N GLY A 61 -5.41 -19.43 4.91
CA GLY A 61 -6.69 -18.72 4.84
C GLY A 61 -6.56 -17.21 4.70
N ASP A 62 -5.35 -16.66 4.74
CA ASP A 62 -5.15 -15.24 4.46
C ASP A 62 -5.41 -14.89 2.99
N THR A 63 -5.96 -13.69 2.78
CA THR A 63 -6.31 -13.17 1.46
C THR A 63 -5.74 -11.76 1.25
N PHE A 64 -5.70 -11.31 0.00
CA PHE A 64 -5.42 -9.89 -0.30
C PHE A 64 -6.50 -8.95 0.24
N GLY A 65 -7.71 -9.46 0.48
CA GLY A 65 -8.75 -8.73 1.20
C GLY A 65 -8.29 -8.34 2.60
N HIS A 66 -7.72 -9.28 3.35
CA HIS A 66 -7.20 -8.99 4.71
C HIS A 66 -6.07 -7.95 4.66
N LEU A 67 -5.12 -8.07 3.72
CA LEU A 67 -4.06 -7.05 3.57
C LEU A 67 -4.62 -5.66 3.23
N ALA A 68 -5.63 -5.59 2.36
CA ALA A 68 -6.26 -4.32 2.01
C ALA A 68 -6.95 -3.69 3.23
N GLU A 69 -7.56 -4.51 4.08
CA GLU A 69 -8.20 -4.08 5.32
C GLU A 69 -7.16 -3.57 6.34
N GLU A 70 -6.04 -4.28 6.51
CA GLU A 70 -4.92 -3.83 7.35
C GLU A 70 -4.34 -2.47 6.88
N VAL A 71 -4.34 -2.17 5.57
CA VAL A 71 -3.95 -0.85 5.05
C VAL A 71 -4.98 0.22 5.42
N ILE A 72 -6.27 -0.12 5.34
CA ILE A 72 -7.35 0.79 5.74
C ILE A 72 -7.34 1.04 7.25
N GLU A 73 -7.04 0.03 8.08
CA GLU A 73 -6.89 0.20 9.53
C GLU A 73 -5.81 1.24 9.87
N VAL A 74 -4.68 1.24 9.15
CA VAL A 74 -3.65 2.29 9.31
C VAL A 74 -4.19 3.66 8.90
N CYS A 75 -4.96 3.75 7.81
CA CYS A 75 -5.57 5.00 7.38
C CYS A 75 -6.57 5.53 8.40
N ASP A 76 -7.41 4.66 8.96
CA ASP A 76 -8.41 5.00 9.97
C ASP A 76 -7.74 5.44 11.27
N HIS A 77 -6.68 4.75 11.70
CA HIS A 77 -5.87 5.13 12.86
C HIS A 77 -5.27 6.54 12.71
N LEU A 78 -4.92 6.94 11.49
CA LEU A 78 -4.33 8.24 11.17
C LEU A 78 -5.36 9.31 10.77
N GLY A 79 -6.66 8.99 10.73
CA GLY A 79 -7.71 9.90 10.27
C GLY A 79 -7.65 10.24 8.78
N ILE A 80 -7.06 9.39 7.94
CA ILE A 80 -6.91 9.61 6.49
C ILE A 80 -8.20 9.19 5.79
N GLU A 81 -9.10 10.13 5.53
CA GLU A 81 -10.38 9.82 4.88
C GLU A 81 -10.25 9.50 3.38
N LYS A 82 -9.36 10.19 2.66
CA LYS A 82 -9.16 10.01 1.22
C LYS A 82 -7.70 10.06 0.87
N MET A 83 -7.29 9.25 -0.11
CA MET A 83 -5.90 9.16 -0.56
C MET A 83 -5.76 8.88 -2.05
N HIS A 84 -4.65 9.32 -2.63
CA HIS A 84 -4.11 8.77 -3.86
C HIS A 84 -3.31 7.50 -3.53
N LEU A 85 -3.53 6.42 -4.26
CA LEU A 85 -2.94 5.12 -3.96
C LEU A 85 -1.94 4.70 -5.03
N ILE A 86 -0.71 4.42 -4.61
CA ILE A 86 0.39 4.01 -5.50
C ILE A 86 0.88 2.62 -5.08
N GLY A 87 0.69 1.63 -5.96
CA GLY A 87 1.13 0.25 -5.74
C GLY A 87 2.23 -0.17 -6.71
N MET A 88 3.13 -1.06 -6.27
CA MET A 88 4.17 -1.64 -7.12
C MET A 88 4.16 -3.18 -7.04
N SER A 89 4.17 -3.87 -8.19
CA SER A 89 4.15 -5.34 -8.27
C SER A 89 3.05 -5.97 -7.39
N LEU A 90 3.36 -6.80 -6.39
CA LEU A 90 2.37 -7.34 -5.43
C LEU A 90 1.48 -6.24 -4.80
N GLY A 91 2.05 -5.07 -4.55
CA GLY A 91 1.33 -3.91 -4.02
C GLY A 91 0.22 -3.42 -4.95
N THR A 92 0.25 -3.72 -6.26
CA THR A 92 -0.85 -3.40 -7.17
C THR A 92 -2.07 -4.26 -6.92
N ILE A 93 -1.92 -5.52 -6.52
CA ILE A 93 -3.05 -6.39 -6.16
C ILE A 93 -3.75 -5.83 -4.92
N VAL A 94 -2.98 -5.47 -3.89
CA VAL A 94 -3.52 -4.86 -2.67
C VAL A 94 -4.19 -3.52 -3.00
N SER A 95 -3.54 -2.68 -3.80
CA SER A 95 -4.07 -1.36 -4.16
C SER A 95 -5.39 -1.44 -4.93
N GLN A 96 -5.50 -2.37 -5.89
CA GLN A 96 -6.74 -2.63 -6.61
C GLN A 96 -7.82 -3.16 -5.66
N THR A 97 -7.46 -4.05 -4.73
CA THR A 97 -8.39 -4.60 -3.74
C THR A 97 -8.93 -3.50 -2.83
N VAL A 98 -8.09 -2.55 -2.39
CA VAL A 98 -8.51 -1.36 -1.64
C VAL A 98 -9.47 -0.52 -2.48
N ALA A 99 -9.13 -0.21 -3.73
CA ALA A 99 -9.96 0.61 -4.60
C ALA A 99 -11.35 -0.01 -4.86
N VAL A 100 -11.43 -1.34 -4.98
CA VAL A 100 -12.70 -2.05 -5.18
C VAL A 100 -13.53 -2.11 -3.89
N ARG A 101 -12.91 -2.43 -2.74
CA ARG A 101 -13.63 -2.56 -1.46
C ARG A 101 -14.00 -1.22 -0.82
N TYR A 102 -13.18 -0.19 -1.04
CA TYR A 102 -13.28 1.13 -0.41
C TYR A 102 -13.21 2.27 -1.44
N PRO A 103 -14.10 2.28 -2.47
CA PRO A 103 -13.97 3.20 -3.61
C PRO A 103 -14.07 4.68 -3.21
N THR A 104 -14.79 5.00 -2.13
CA THR A 104 -14.93 6.37 -1.62
C THR A 104 -13.65 6.92 -0.96
N ARG A 105 -12.69 6.04 -0.61
CA ARG A 105 -11.42 6.38 0.02
C ARG A 105 -10.31 6.65 -0.99
N VAL A 106 -10.48 6.24 -2.26
CA VAL A 106 -9.41 6.29 -3.28
C VAL A 106 -9.69 7.37 -4.32
N GLN A 107 -8.88 8.42 -4.35
CA GLN A 107 -9.01 9.55 -5.30
C GLN A 107 -8.37 9.25 -6.66
N SER A 108 -7.25 8.53 -6.67
CA SER A 108 -6.64 7.99 -7.87
C SER A 108 -5.84 6.73 -7.55
N LEU A 109 -5.61 5.90 -8.57
CA LEU A 109 -4.89 4.63 -8.46
C LEU A 109 -3.76 4.60 -9.49
N VAL A 110 -2.53 4.40 -9.04
CA VAL A 110 -1.34 4.26 -9.90
C VAL A 110 -0.72 2.89 -9.68
N LEU A 111 -0.57 2.13 -10.75
CA LEU A 111 -0.09 0.74 -10.72
C LEU A 111 1.25 0.62 -11.46
N GLY A 112 2.36 0.51 -10.72
CA GLY A 112 3.69 0.28 -11.28
C GLY A 112 4.02 -1.21 -11.43
N GLY A 113 4.36 -1.67 -12.64
CA GLY A 113 4.65 -3.09 -12.90
C GLY A 113 3.47 -4.00 -12.55
N ALA A 114 2.28 -3.62 -13.04
CA ALA A 114 1.02 -4.10 -12.52
C ALA A 114 0.79 -5.60 -12.70
N ILE A 115 0.46 -6.26 -11.60
CA ILE A 115 -0.21 -7.56 -11.61
C ILE A 115 -1.71 -7.30 -11.54
N ILE A 116 -2.38 -7.47 -12.68
CA ILE A 116 -3.83 -7.24 -12.84
C ILE A 116 -4.64 -8.53 -12.69
N ALA A 117 -4.02 -9.70 -12.85
CA ALA A 117 -4.62 -11.00 -12.62
C ALA A 117 -3.61 -12.01 -12.07
N LEU A 118 -4.03 -12.77 -11.05
CA LEU A 118 -3.28 -13.92 -10.53
C LEU A 118 -3.68 -15.17 -11.32
N ASP A 119 -3.28 -15.21 -12.58
CA ASP A 119 -3.38 -16.41 -13.39
C ASP A 119 -2.36 -17.47 -12.94
N ILE A 120 -2.42 -18.65 -13.57
CA ILE A 120 -1.53 -19.77 -13.23
C ILE A 120 -0.04 -19.40 -13.43
N ARG A 121 0.27 -18.53 -14.40
CA ARG A 121 1.64 -18.12 -14.73
C ARG A 121 2.18 -17.16 -13.68
N THR A 122 1.35 -16.21 -13.24
CA THR A 122 1.73 -15.28 -12.15
C THR A 122 1.87 -16.01 -10.82
N LYS A 123 1.03 -17.01 -10.54
CA LYS A 123 1.16 -17.85 -9.32
C LYS A 123 2.45 -18.66 -9.32
N LEU A 124 2.85 -19.22 -10.47
CA LEU A 124 4.11 -19.97 -10.64
C LEU A 124 5.36 -19.09 -10.50
N LEU A 125 5.27 -17.79 -10.80
CA LEU A 125 6.40 -16.85 -10.65
C LEU A 125 6.57 -16.34 -9.21
N LEU A 126 5.51 -16.40 -8.39
CA LEU A 126 5.49 -15.87 -7.01
C LEU A 126 5.73 -16.94 -5.93
N TRP A 127 5.90 -18.21 -6.33
CA TRP A 127 6.22 -19.37 -5.49
C TRP A 127 7.54 -19.98 -5.91
#